data_AF-A0A2K2G4X9-F1
#
_entry.id   AF-A0A2K2G4X9-F1
#
_cell.length_a   1.000
_cell.length_b   1.000
_cell.length_c   1.000
_cell.angle_alpha   90.00
_cell.angle_beta   90.00
_cell.angle_gamma   90.00
#
_symmetry.space_group_name_H-M   'P 1'
#
loop_
_entity.id
_entity.type
_entity.pdbx_description
1 polymer ?
#
loop_
_entity_poly.entity_id
_entity_poly.type
_entity_poly.pdbx_seq_one_letter_code
_entity_poly.pdbx_strand_id
1 'polypeptide(L)'
;MLTIEPDYDRFVETYEPHYFQAQARGFALIRRIERHLKRANSYAGQYYGYTDHETGDFVITGECDEEYEAEWNRASELARIAARSNAYRIIRAQGRDDEAAMLILEAHALVAQQG
;
A
#
# COMPACT_ATOMS: atom_id res chain seq x y z
N MET A 1 11.95 1.49 33.40
CA MET A 1 10.57 1.22 32.97
C MET A 1 10.61 1.07 31.46
N LEU A 2 10.56 -0.16 30.94
CA LEU A 2 10.52 -0.40 29.50
C LEU A 2 9.13 0.05 29.02
N THR A 3 9.06 1.20 28.36
CA THR A 3 7.88 1.62 27.62
C THR A 3 7.70 0.65 26.45
N ILE A 4 6.81 -0.32 26.61
CA ILE A 4 6.30 -1.12 25.49
C ILE A 4 5.58 -0.13 24.58
N GLU A 5 6.09 0.08 23.37
CA GLU A 5 5.40 0.92 22.38
C GLU A 5 4.02 0.31 22.09
N PRO A 6 2.94 1.11 22.06
CA PRO A 6 1.62 0.58 21.76
C PRO A 6 1.58 0.00 20.35
N ASP A 7 1.10 -1.24 20.23
CA ASP A 7 0.84 -1.86 18.93
C ASP A 7 -0.37 -1.17 18.27
N TYR A 8 -0.10 -0.44 17.18
CA TYR A 8 -1.11 0.24 16.37
C TYR A 8 -1.50 -0.54 15.12
N ASP A 9 -0.93 -1.72 14.90
CA ASP A 9 -1.19 -2.58 13.75
C ASP A 9 -2.31 -3.62 14.08
N ARG A 10 -3.16 -3.27 15.06
CA ARG A 10 -4.40 -3.94 15.45
C ARG A 10 -5.58 -2.97 15.46
N PHE A 11 -6.80 -3.50 15.63
CA PHE A 11 -7.95 -2.65 15.94
C PHE A 11 -7.81 -2.05 17.34
N VAL A 12 -7.94 -0.73 17.42
CA VAL A 12 -7.94 0.05 18.66
C VAL A 12 -9.27 0.77 18.75
N GLU A 13 -10.01 0.51 19.83
CA GLU A 13 -11.35 1.08 20.05
C GLU A 13 -11.30 2.53 20.51
N THR A 14 -12.41 3.27 20.31
CA THR A 14 -12.50 4.71 20.60
C THR A 14 -12.26 5.08 22.06
N TYR A 15 -12.47 4.13 22.98
CA TYR A 15 -12.25 4.30 24.41
C TYR A 15 -10.84 3.89 24.84
N GLU A 16 -10.07 3.22 23.98
CA GLU A 16 -8.73 2.76 24.35
C GLU A 16 -7.76 3.95 24.39
N PRO A 17 -6.82 3.95 25.36
CA PRO A 17 -5.67 4.82 25.30
C PRO A 17 -4.98 4.68 23.94
N HIS A 18 -4.57 5.81 23.37
CA HIS A 18 -3.89 5.89 22.07
C HIS A 18 -4.76 5.65 20.82
N TYR A 19 -6.08 5.67 20.93
CA TYR A 19 -6.99 5.60 19.77
C TYR A 19 -6.64 6.62 18.66
N PHE A 20 -6.37 7.87 19.01
CA PHE A 20 -6.03 8.90 18.03
C PHE A 20 -4.71 8.61 17.29
N GLN A 21 -3.73 8.04 17.99
CA GLN A 21 -2.46 7.60 17.39
C GLN A 21 -2.69 6.43 16.44
N ALA A 22 -3.55 5.46 16.81
CA ALA A 22 -3.94 4.36 15.93
C ALA A 22 -4.69 4.86 14.68
N GLN A 23 -5.57 5.85 14.81
CA GLN A 23 -6.22 6.52 13.68
C GLN A 23 -5.20 7.21 12.76
N ALA A 24 -4.28 8.00 13.33
CA ALA A 24 -3.23 8.67 12.56
C ALA A 24 -2.32 7.67 11.83
N ARG A 25 -1.96 6.56 12.49
CA ARG A 25 -1.25 5.43 11.88
C ARG A 25 -2.04 4.83 10.73
N GLY A 26 -3.35 4.65 10.90
CA GLY A 26 -4.26 4.15 9.86
C GLY A 26 -4.26 5.03 8.60
N PHE A 27 -4.44 6.35 8.75
CA PHE A 27 -4.33 7.29 7.64
C PHE A 27 -2.93 7.27 6.99
N ALA A 28 -1.87 7.15 7.79
CA ALA A 28 -0.51 7.09 7.27
C ALA A 28 -0.24 5.80 6.46
N LEU A 29 -0.81 4.67 6.88
CA LEU A 29 -0.75 3.40 6.12
C LEU A 29 -1.44 3.54 4.78
N ILE A 30 -2.68 4.04 4.77
CA ILE A 30 -3.46 4.26 3.54
C ILE A 30 -2.67 5.14 2.55
N ARG A 31 -2.14 6.27 3.02
CA ARG A 31 -1.33 7.17 2.17
C ARG A 31 -0.05 6.52 1.65
N ARG A 32 0.56 5.59 2.41
CA ARG A 32 1.75 4.86 1.95
C ARG A 32 1.39 3.89 0.83
N ILE A 33 0.28 3.15 0.97
CA ILE A 33 -0.24 2.24 -0.05
C ILE A 33 -0.51 3.02 -1.35
N GLU A 34 -1.25 4.13 -1.27
CA GLU A 34 -1.53 5.00 -2.43
C GLU A 34 -0.26 5.46 -3.16
N ARG A 35 0.83 5.77 -2.43
CA ARG A 35 2.09 6.17 -3.05
C ARG A 35 2.79 5.03 -3.78
N HIS A 36 2.75 3.82 -3.22
CA HIS A 36 3.32 2.65 -3.88
C HIS A 36 2.50 2.27 -5.12
N LEU A 37 1.17 2.28 -5.04
CA LEU A 37 0.31 2.06 -6.20
C LEU A 37 0.54 3.11 -7.29
N LYS A 38 0.67 4.40 -6.92
CA LYS A 38 1.00 5.45 -7.89
C LYS A 38 2.34 5.21 -8.60
N ARG A 39 3.34 4.67 -7.90
CA ARG A 39 4.65 4.32 -8.47
C ARG A 39 4.56 3.08 -9.35
N ALA A 40 3.89 2.03 -8.90
CA ALA A 40 3.61 0.85 -9.73
C ALA A 40 2.94 1.28 -11.05
N ASN A 41 1.86 2.06 -10.98
CA ASN A 41 1.17 2.58 -12.15
C ASN A 41 2.05 3.48 -13.05
N SER A 42 3.14 4.06 -12.52
CA SER A 42 4.10 4.78 -13.35
C SER A 42 5.03 3.87 -14.14
N TYR A 43 5.25 2.63 -13.70
CA TYR A 43 6.07 1.63 -14.40
C TYR A 43 5.25 0.76 -15.37
N ALA A 44 3.93 0.67 -15.17
CA ALA A 44 3.06 -0.15 -16.00
C ALA A 44 3.16 0.21 -17.49
N GLY A 45 3.60 -0.75 -18.32
CA GLY A 45 3.79 -0.57 -19.76
C GLY A 45 4.94 0.35 -20.15
N GLN A 46 5.85 0.67 -19.22
CA GLN A 46 7.07 1.42 -19.51
C GLN A 46 8.24 0.50 -19.87
N TYR A 47 9.14 1.06 -20.66
CA TYR A 47 10.35 0.39 -21.14
C TYR A 47 11.55 1.29 -20.88
N TYR A 48 12.68 0.66 -20.56
CA TYR A 48 13.98 1.29 -20.63
C TYR A 48 14.42 1.36 -22.09
N GLY A 49 14.91 2.51 -22.50
CA GLY A 49 15.44 2.68 -23.85
C GLY A 49 16.19 3.99 -24.02
N TYR A 50 16.90 4.07 -25.14
CA TYR A 50 17.63 5.26 -25.54
C TYR A 50 17.56 5.43 -27.05
N THR A 51 17.85 6.65 -27.53
CA THR A 51 18.02 6.91 -28.95
C THR A 51 19.49 6.73 -29.30
N ASP A 52 19.80 5.81 -30.20
CA ASP A 52 21.14 5.66 -30.76
C ASP A 52 21.47 6.90 -31.59
N HIS A 53 22.55 7.60 -31.25
CA HIS A 53 22.92 8.85 -31.91
C HIS A 53 23.59 8.64 -33.27
N GLU A 54 24.11 7.45 -33.56
CA GLU A 54 24.74 7.12 -34.83
C GLU A 54 23.69 6.71 -35.86
N THR A 55 22.71 5.88 -35.46
CA THR A 55 21.67 5.37 -36.38
C THR A 55 20.39 6.19 -36.34
N GLY A 56 20.12 6.90 -35.24
CA GLY A 56 18.84 7.57 -34.98
C GLY A 56 17.73 6.64 -34.49
N ASP A 57 18.03 5.35 -34.30
CA ASP A 57 17.04 4.35 -33.90
C ASP A 57 16.69 4.44 -32.41
N PHE A 58 15.45 4.09 -32.07
CA PHE A 58 15.05 3.88 -30.68
C PHE A 58 15.35 2.44 -30.26
N VAL A 59 16.23 2.27 -29.28
CA VAL A 59 16.65 0.97 -28.75
C VAL A 59 15.96 0.73 -27.42
N ILE A 60 15.18 -0.34 -27.33
CA ILE A 60 14.59 -0.83 -26.07
C ILE A 60 15.57 -1.79 -25.42
N THR A 61 15.89 -1.54 -24.15
CA THR A 61 16.87 -2.30 -23.37
C THR A 61 16.24 -3.16 -22.27
N GLY A 62 14.96 -2.97 -21.98
CA GLY A 62 14.24 -3.76 -20.98
C GLY A 62 12.84 -3.21 -20.70
N GLU A 63 12.05 -3.97 -19.96
CA GLU A 63 10.71 -3.61 -19.48
C GLU A 63 10.80 -3.19 -18.02
N CYS A 64 9.92 -2.29 -17.57
CA CYS A 64 9.89 -1.83 -16.18
C CYS A 64 9.06 -2.75 -15.25
N ASP A 65 8.87 -4.01 -15.64
CA ASP A 65 8.00 -4.97 -14.95
C ASP A 65 8.51 -5.30 -13.54
N GLU A 66 9.83 -5.38 -13.35
CA GLU A 66 10.42 -5.65 -12.03
C GLU A 66 10.13 -4.50 -11.04
N GLU A 67 10.19 -3.25 -11.50
CA GLU A 67 9.87 -2.08 -10.70
C GLU A 67 8.38 -1.97 -10.40
N TYR A 68 7.54 -2.30 -11.37
CA TYR A 68 6.09 -2.44 -11.18
C TYR A 68 5.80 -3.44 -10.05
N GLU A 69 6.32 -4.67 -10.18
CA GLU A 69 6.11 -5.74 -9.21
C GLU A 69 6.67 -5.38 -7.83
N ALA A 70 7.83 -4.74 -7.76
CA ALA A 70 8.42 -4.33 -6.49
C ALA A 70 7.53 -3.31 -5.74
N GLU A 71 6.98 -2.31 -6.45
CA GLU A 71 6.09 -1.32 -5.84
C GLU A 71 4.71 -1.92 -5.49
N TRP A 72 4.17 -2.79 -6.35
CA TRP A 72 2.93 -3.50 -6.09
C TRP A 72 3.02 -4.40 -4.85
N ASN A 73 4.11 -5.15 -4.71
CA ASN A 73 4.36 -6.02 -3.56
C ASN A 73 4.49 -5.22 -2.26
N ARG A 74 5.14 -4.06 -2.28
CA ARG A 74 5.22 -3.13 -1.13
C ARG A 74 3.83 -2.62 -0.73
N ALA A 75 3.00 -2.25 -1.70
CA ALA A 75 1.62 -1.84 -1.44
C ALA A 75 0.82 -2.99 -0.78
N SER A 76 0.96 -4.21 -1.30
CA SER A 76 0.28 -5.41 -0.82
C SER A 76 0.69 -5.79 0.61
N GLU A 77 1.98 -5.70 0.94
CA GLU A 77 2.46 -5.95 2.30
C GLU A 77 1.87 -4.95 3.30
N LEU A 78 1.88 -3.66 2.96
CA LEU A 78 1.26 -2.61 3.77
C LEU A 78 -0.25 -2.81 3.91
N ALA A 79 -0.93 -3.28 2.87
CA ALA A 79 -2.36 -3.57 2.91
C ALA A 79 -2.69 -4.68 3.92
N ARG A 80 -1.85 -5.71 4.07
CA ARG A 80 -2.03 -6.77 5.10
C ARG A 80 -1.90 -6.23 6.53
N ILE A 81 -1.09 -5.19 6.73
CA ILE A 81 -1.01 -4.48 8.02
C ILE A 81 -2.26 -3.62 8.21
N ALA A 82 -2.62 -2.83 7.20
CA ALA A 82 -3.80 -1.96 7.22
C ALA A 82 -5.12 -2.73 7.44
N ALA A 83 -5.24 -3.94 6.90
CA ALA A 83 -6.39 -4.82 7.02
C ALA A 83 -6.72 -5.21 8.47
N ARG A 84 -5.72 -5.18 9.36
CA ARG A 84 -5.86 -5.55 10.77
C ARG A 84 -5.86 -4.33 11.70
N SER A 85 -5.68 -3.13 11.15
CA SER A 85 -5.60 -1.89 11.92
C SER A 85 -6.79 -0.96 11.68
N ASN A 86 -6.78 0.19 12.35
CA ASN A 86 -7.82 1.21 12.16
C ASN A 86 -7.93 1.73 10.71
N ALA A 87 -6.92 1.51 9.85
CA ALA A 87 -7.00 1.80 8.42
C ALA A 87 -8.21 1.14 7.74
N TYR A 88 -8.46 -0.14 8.00
CA TYR A 88 -9.64 -0.84 7.47
C TYR A 88 -10.96 -0.15 7.87
N ARG A 89 -11.08 0.24 9.15
CA ARG A 89 -12.28 0.94 9.64
C ARG A 89 -12.43 2.32 8.99
N ILE A 90 -11.32 3.05 8.80
CA ILE A 90 -11.31 4.35 8.12
C ILE A 90 -11.86 4.21 6.69
N ILE A 91 -11.31 3.31 5.87
CA ILE A 91 -11.75 3.19 4.47
C ILE A 91 -13.21 2.76 4.35
N ARG A 92 -13.68 1.89 5.26
CA ARG A 92 -15.09 1.47 5.34
C ARG A 92 -15.99 2.64 5.71
N ALA A 93 -15.61 3.43 6.71
CA ALA A 93 -16.37 4.60 7.14
C ALA A 93 -16.41 5.70 6.06
N GLN A 94 -15.36 5.84 5.27
CA GLN A 94 -15.29 6.77 4.14
C GLN A 94 -16.02 6.28 2.89
N GLY A 95 -16.41 5.00 2.83
CA GLY A 95 -17.04 4.40 1.64
C GLY A 95 -16.11 4.36 0.42
N ARG A 96 -14.79 4.23 0.63
CA ARG A 96 -13.80 4.23 -0.45
C ARG A 96 -13.84 2.96 -1.29
N ASP A 97 -13.67 3.13 -2.60
CA ASP A 97 -13.66 2.08 -3.62
C ASP A 97 -12.44 2.16 -4.57
N ASP A 98 -11.48 3.04 -4.29
CA ASP A 98 -10.21 3.11 -5.03
C ASP A 98 -9.29 1.90 -4.79
N GLU A 99 -8.23 1.77 -5.61
CA GLU A 99 -7.29 0.64 -5.57
C GLU A 99 -6.70 0.39 -4.17
N ALA A 100 -6.38 1.43 -3.40
CA ALA A 100 -5.84 1.25 -2.07
C ALA A 100 -6.89 0.66 -1.13
N ALA A 101 -8.15 1.11 -1.23
CA ALA A 101 -9.25 0.55 -0.46
C ALA A 101 -9.52 -0.91 -0.86
N MET A 102 -9.59 -1.22 -2.16
CA MET A 102 -9.79 -2.59 -2.65
C MET A 102 -8.72 -3.55 -2.12
N LEU A 103 -7.44 -3.16 -2.18
CA LEU A 103 -6.33 -3.98 -1.70
C LEU A 103 -6.41 -4.28 -0.19
N ILE A 104 -6.82 -3.29 0.61
CA ILE A 104 -7.00 -3.47 2.06
C ILE A 104 -8.23 -4.36 2.36
N LEU A 105 -9.33 -4.18 1.62
CA LEU A 105 -10.54 -4.99 1.78
C LEU A 105 -10.29 -6.46 1.44
N GLU A 106 -9.59 -6.72 0.34
CA GLU A 106 -9.19 -8.08 -0.07
C GLU A 106 -8.26 -8.71 0.98
N ALA A 107 -7.24 -7.99 1.42
CA ALA A 107 -6.35 -8.47 2.48
C ALA A 107 -7.10 -8.78 3.78
N HIS A 108 -8.12 -7.99 4.13
CA HIS A 108 -8.97 -8.26 5.30
C HIS A 108 -9.81 -9.53 5.10
N ALA A 109 -10.40 -9.72 3.93
CA ALA A 109 -11.18 -10.91 3.61
C ALA A 109 -10.33 -12.20 3.70
N LEU A 110 -9.08 -12.16 3.23
CA LEU A 110 -8.13 -13.27 3.32
C LEU A 110 -7.79 -13.61 4.78
N VAL A 111 -7.54 -12.61 5.62
CA VAL A 111 -7.28 -12.82 7.05
C VAL A 111 -8.49 -13.45 7.75
N ALA A 112 -9.71 -13.00 7.41
CA ALA A 112 -10.95 -13.50 8.01
C ALA A 112 -11.27 -14.96 7.63
N GLN A 113 -10.74 -15.47 6.52
CA GLN A 113 -10.93 -16.87 6.09
C GLN A 113 -9.96 -17.85 6.77
N GLN A 114 -8.91 -17.35 7.43
CA GLN A 114 -7.84 -18.15 8.04
C GLN A 114 -8.00 -18.33 9.57
N GLY A 115 -8.99 -17.67 10.18
CA GLY A 115 -9.31 -17.79 11.61
C GLY A 115 -10.60 -18.55 11.84
#